data_AF-A0A8D8FKI1-F1
#
_entry.id   AF-A0A8D8FKI1-F1
#
_cell.length_a   1.000
_cell.length_b   1.000
_cell.length_c   1.000
_cell.angle_alpha   90.00
_cell.angle_beta   90.00
_cell.angle_gamma   90.00
#
_symmetry.space_group_name_H-M   'P 1'
#
loop_
_entity.id
_entity.type
_entity.pdbx_description
1 polymer ?
#
loop_
_entity_poly.entity_id
_entity_poly.type
_entity_poly.pdbx_seq_one_letter_code
_entity_poly.pdbx_strand_id
1 'polypeptide(L)'
;EQEAEVEEEEDEEMDDGSEVEEQSSGEDEEEDEDEEEEKDEDSDPYLNHISYNISPQMLESVSANPAVTNKSTIAFGRLGQLMVEIPKDRSKEAKGATLLDDDEKYAPEGTVPKALNPEKLDVKKLFLKEKIQRNLEEPVFNKLQAECFSVLNNYQDLYFPGRNLDNGSDLQMVYCLHALNHILKSTSKILHHNLKLAEAKGKKKKKVATVLEYRDQGLVRPKVLIVVPFRSAAMKIVDTIQRLFTGDDPKLVTNYKRFQSEYGGETLAFPKVNPKPEDYERTFAGNTDDNFRIGISFSKSSMKLYTKYYNSDLILASPL
;
A
#
# COMPACT_ATOMS: atom_id res chain seq x y z
N GLU A 1 29.32 -53.07 22.44
CA GLU A 1 28.63 -53.12 21.15
C GLU A 1 27.32 -52.36 21.28
N GLN A 2 27.01 -51.61 20.22
CA GLN A 2 25.86 -50.72 20.01
C GLN A 2 26.08 -49.26 20.42
N GLU A 3 26.67 -48.61 19.42
CA GLU A 3 26.72 -47.19 19.05
C GLU A 3 25.42 -46.43 19.31
N ALA A 4 25.56 -45.20 19.80
CA ALA A 4 24.54 -44.17 19.75
C ALA A 4 24.94 -43.21 18.62
N GLU A 5 24.17 -43.22 17.52
CA GLU A 5 24.29 -42.24 16.45
C GLU A 5 23.76 -40.88 16.92
N VAL A 6 24.59 -39.89 16.63
CA VAL A 6 24.35 -38.46 16.78
C VAL A 6 23.72 -38.00 15.46
N GLU A 7 22.55 -37.37 15.50
CA GLU A 7 22.08 -36.50 14.42
C GLU A 7 22.21 -35.05 14.91
N GLU A 8 23.23 -34.37 14.41
CA GLU A 8 23.42 -32.93 14.49
C GLU A 8 22.41 -32.27 13.54
N GLU A 9 21.58 -31.36 14.06
CA GLU A 9 20.80 -30.43 13.24
C GLU A 9 21.77 -29.38 12.70
N GLU A 10 22.04 -29.44 11.39
CA GLU A 10 22.81 -28.42 10.67
C GLU A 10 21.98 -27.12 10.59
N ASP A 11 22.46 -26.10 11.32
CA ASP A 11 22.16 -24.70 11.07
C ASP A 11 22.67 -24.33 9.67
N GLU A 12 21.77 -24.24 8.68
CA GLU A 12 22.10 -23.60 7.40
C GLU A 12 22.17 -22.07 7.62
N GLU A 13 23.40 -21.61 7.81
CA GLU A 13 23.81 -20.20 7.77
C GLU A 13 23.30 -19.54 6.48
N MET A 14 22.62 -18.40 6.64
CA MET A 14 22.25 -17.51 5.54
C MET A 14 23.51 -16.92 4.93
N ASP A 15 23.94 -17.49 3.81
CA ASP A 15 25.03 -16.96 2.98
C ASP A 15 24.58 -15.67 2.25
N ASP A 16 25.40 -14.65 2.44
CA ASP A 16 25.37 -13.33 1.80
C ASP A 16 26.27 -13.40 0.56
N GLY A 17 25.69 -13.37 -0.64
CA GLY A 17 26.51 -13.32 -1.85
C GLY A 17 25.78 -13.45 -3.17
N SER A 18 25.42 -12.30 -3.76
CA SER A 18 25.32 -12.07 -5.21
C SER A 18 24.42 -13.00 -6.04
N GLU A 19 23.13 -12.67 -6.07
CA GLU A 19 22.32 -12.80 -7.30
C GLU A 19 21.69 -11.42 -7.60
N VAL A 20 22.55 -10.53 -8.10
CA VAL A 20 22.09 -9.39 -8.89
C VAL A 20 21.85 -9.94 -10.30
N GLU A 21 20.70 -9.62 -10.87
CA GLU A 21 20.21 -10.04 -12.20
C GLU A 21 19.40 -11.34 -12.26
N GLU A 22 18.21 -11.33 -11.66
CA GLU A 22 17.02 -11.74 -12.43
C GLU A 22 16.17 -10.49 -12.68
N GLN A 23 16.53 -9.75 -13.73
CA GLN A 23 15.52 -9.04 -14.48
C GLN A 23 14.51 -10.10 -14.93
N SER A 24 13.38 -10.17 -14.23
CA SER A 24 12.14 -10.74 -14.74
C SER A 24 11.69 -9.89 -15.94
N SER A 25 12.43 -10.00 -17.03
CA SER A 25 11.99 -9.73 -18.39
C SER A 25 11.11 -10.91 -18.80
N GLY A 26 9.97 -11.01 -18.14
CA GLY A 26 8.82 -11.65 -18.77
C GLY A 26 8.38 -10.70 -19.87
N GLU A 27 8.77 -11.02 -21.10
CA GLU A 27 8.13 -10.52 -22.32
C GLU A 27 6.66 -10.95 -22.29
N ASP A 28 5.84 -10.22 -21.52
CA ASP A 28 4.42 -10.12 -21.79
C ASP A 28 4.26 -8.98 -22.81
N GLU A 29 4.69 -9.23 -24.05
CA GLU A 29 4.22 -8.45 -25.21
C GLU A 29 2.74 -8.81 -25.44
N GLU A 30 1.86 -8.19 -24.67
CA GLU A 30 0.45 -8.06 -25.05
C GLU A 30 -0.02 -6.62 -24.86
N GLU A 31 -0.49 -6.08 -26.00
CA GLU A 31 -0.89 -4.72 -26.31
C GLU A 31 -1.81 -4.06 -25.26
N ASP A 32 -1.40 -2.85 -24.88
CA ASP A 32 -2.16 -1.66 -24.47
C ASP A 32 -3.64 -1.81 -24.09
N GLU A 33 -3.91 -1.83 -22.78
CA GLU A 33 -5.16 -1.28 -22.20
C GLU A 33 -4.94 0.09 -21.51
N ASP A 34 -3.69 0.60 -21.45
CA ASP A 34 -3.35 1.79 -20.65
C ASP A 34 -3.26 3.11 -21.45
N GLU A 35 -3.41 3.10 -22.79
CA GLU A 35 -3.34 4.33 -23.60
C GLU A 35 -4.47 5.35 -23.31
N GLU A 36 -5.58 4.93 -22.68
CA GLU A 36 -6.69 5.84 -22.36
C GLU A 36 -6.53 6.61 -21.02
N GLU A 37 -5.51 6.32 -20.19
CA GLU A 37 -5.34 6.95 -18.86
C GLU A 37 -4.75 8.39 -18.89
N GLU A 38 -4.35 8.94 -20.04
CA GLU A 38 -3.67 10.26 -20.11
C GLU A 38 -4.60 11.47 -19.82
N LYS A 39 -5.93 11.30 -19.70
CA LYS A 39 -6.86 12.44 -19.60
C LYS A 39 -7.27 12.87 -18.19
N ASP A 40 -7.05 12.04 -17.18
CA ASP A 40 -7.45 12.33 -15.78
C ASP A 40 -6.25 12.51 -14.83
N GLU A 41 -5.04 12.72 -15.38
CA GLU A 41 -3.78 12.70 -14.62
C GLU A 41 -3.67 13.79 -13.54
N ASP A 42 -4.19 15.00 -13.80
CA ASP A 42 -4.10 16.13 -12.85
C ASP A 42 -5.02 15.98 -11.62
N SER A 43 -6.03 15.09 -11.69
CA SER A 43 -6.99 14.92 -10.60
C SER A 43 -6.74 13.67 -9.74
N ASP A 44 -5.90 12.73 -10.16
CA ASP A 44 -5.64 11.52 -9.37
C ASP A 44 -4.80 11.88 -8.12
N PRO A 45 -5.32 11.62 -6.90
CA PRO A 45 -4.54 11.84 -5.68
C PRO A 45 -3.18 11.11 -5.66
N TYR A 46 -3.06 9.95 -6.32
CA TYR A 46 -1.80 9.22 -6.40
C TYR A 46 -0.73 10.01 -7.18
N LEU A 47 -1.11 10.57 -8.33
CA LEU A 47 -0.19 11.35 -9.15
C LEU A 47 0.20 12.64 -8.43
N ASN A 48 -0.75 13.30 -7.79
CA ASN A 48 -0.47 14.47 -6.95
C ASN A 48 0.44 14.16 -5.76
N HIS A 49 0.40 12.94 -5.23
CA HIS A 49 1.29 12.53 -4.15
C HIS A 49 2.72 12.25 -4.64
N ILE A 50 2.90 11.62 -5.81
CA ILE A 50 4.22 11.15 -6.26
C ILE A 50 4.96 12.13 -7.19
N SER A 51 4.25 13.03 -7.87
CA SER A 51 4.82 13.83 -8.97
C SER A 51 5.50 15.12 -8.52
N TYR A 52 5.34 15.51 -7.25
CA TYR A 52 5.76 16.81 -6.75
C TYR A 52 6.74 16.69 -5.58
N ASN A 53 7.74 17.57 -5.59
CA ASN A 53 8.62 17.76 -4.45
C ASN A 53 7.98 18.67 -3.40
N ILE A 54 8.44 18.52 -2.16
CA ILE A 54 8.10 19.41 -1.05
C ILE A 54 8.81 20.74 -1.26
N SER A 55 8.11 21.87 -1.13
CA SER A 55 8.73 23.19 -1.24
C SER A 55 9.72 23.44 -0.07
N PRO A 56 10.79 24.22 -0.26
CA PRO A 56 11.72 24.55 0.81
C PRO A 56 11.04 25.19 2.03
N GLN A 57 10.03 26.02 1.81
CA GLN A 57 9.25 26.68 2.87
C GLN A 57 8.37 25.68 3.64
N MET A 58 7.77 24.73 2.93
CA MET A 58 7.01 23.65 3.56
C MET A 58 7.94 22.74 4.38
N LEU A 59 9.13 22.44 3.87
CA LEU A 59 10.15 21.67 4.58
C LEU A 59 10.60 22.38 5.87
N GLU A 60 10.78 23.70 5.84
CA GLU A 60 11.08 24.51 7.04
C GLU A 60 9.94 24.42 8.07
N SER A 61 8.68 24.54 7.63
CA SER A 61 7.51 24.43 8.50
C SER A 61 7.40 23.06 9.18
N VAL A 62 7.68 21.98 8.44
CA VAL A 62 7.63 20.60 8.98
C VAL A 62 8.84 20.29 9.88
N SER A 63 10.01 20.85 9.58
CA SER A 63 11.25 20.64 10.35
C SER A 63 11.36 21.50 11.62
N ALA A 64 10.49 22.50 11.78
CA ALA A 64 10.44 23.33 12.97
C ALA A 64 10.04 22.53 14.22
N ASN A 65 10.53 22.95 15.40
CA ASN A 65 10.19 22.32 16.68
C ASN A 65 9.52 23.33 17.63
N PRO A 66 8.18 23.25 17.85
CA PRO A 66 7.22 22.33 17.22
C PRO A 66 6.90 22.71 15.75
N ALA A 67 6.44 21.74 14.97
CA ALA A 67 6.10 21.94 13.56
C ALA A 67 5.00 23.00 13.38
N VAL A 68 5.11 23.79 12.31
CA VAL A 68 4.17 24.89 12.03
C VAL A 68 2.99 24.35 11.23
N THR A 69 1.91 24.02 11.93
CA THR A 69 0.71 23.41 11.36
C THR A 69 -0.54 24.26 11.58
N ASN A 70 -1.43 24.30 10.59
CA ASN A 70 -2.81 24.73 10.77
C ASN A 70 -3.60 23.57 11.38
N LYS A 71 -4.15 23.79 12.58
CA LYS A 71 -4.98 22.81 13.28
C LYS A 71 -6.46 23.15 13.08
N SER A 72 -7.26 22.14 12.75
CA SER A 72 -8.70 22.26 12.68
C SER A 72 -9.38 21.01 13.24
N THR A 73 -10.60 21.18 13.73
CA THR A 73 -11.42 20.06 14.19
C THR A 73 -12.65 19.97 13.32
N ILE A 74 -12.90 18.80 12.75
CA ILE A 74 -14.05 18.54 11.89
C ILE A 74 -14.86 17.35 12.40
N ALA A 75 -16.17 17.40 12.22
CA ALA A 75 -17.05 16.26 12.48
C ALA A 75 -17.11 15.38 11.23
N PHE A 76 -16.87 14.09 11.40
CA PHE A 76 -16.70 13.11 10.34
C PHE A 76 -17.51 11.86 10.67
N GLY A 77 -18.83 11.97 10.59
CA GLY A 77 -19.80 10.86 10.76
C GLY A 77 -19.42 9.78 11.78
N ARG A 78 -19.01 8.60 11.32
CA ARG A 78 -18.62 7.43 12.15
C ARG A 78 -17.21 7.54 12.74
N LEU A 79 -16.29 8.22 12.07
CA LEU A 79 -14.97 8.55 12.61
C LEU A 79 -15.03 9.56 13.79
N GLY A 80 -16.16 10.24 13.97
CA GLY A 80 -16.38 11.13 15.11
C GLY A 80 -15.76 12.51 14.90
N GLN A 81 -15.01 13.03 15.87
CA GLN A 81 -14.31 14.31 15.75
C GLN A 81 -12.86 14.07 15.33
N LEU A 82 -12.50 14.50 14.12
CA LEU A 82 -11.15 14.43 13.61
C LEU A 82 -10.40 15.71 13.94
N MET A 83 -9.21 15.56 14.51
CA MET A 83 -8.20 16.62 14.60
C MET A 83 -7.34 16.54 13.34
N VAL A 84 -7.37 17.60 12.53
CA VAL A 84 -6.63 17.70 11.27
C VAL A 84 -5.50 18.70 11.45
N GLU A 85 -4.27 18.25 11.20
CA GLU A 85 -3.07 19.07 11.24
C GLU A 85 -2.45 19.10 9.83
N ILE A 86 -2.46 20.27 9.20
CA ILE A 86 -1.87 20.47 7.86
C ILE A 86 -0.68 21.42 8.00
N PRO A 87 0.54 21.05 7.58
CA PRO A 87 1.67 21.95 7.68
C PRO A 87 1.45 23.19 6.79
N LYS A 88 1.83 24.36 7.31
CA LYS A 88 1.58 25.63 6.62
C LYS A 88 2.68 25.90 5.60
N ASP A 89 2.30 26.08 4.34
CA ASP A 89 3.24 26.60 3.35
C ASP A 89 3.39 28.13 3.53
N ARG A 90 4.63 28.58 3.78
CA ARG A 90 4.96 30.00 3.88
C ARG A 90 5.37 30.61 2.54
N SER A 91 5.40 29.83 1.45
CA SER A 91 5.74 30.28 0.10
C SER A 91 4.91 31.48 -0.36
N LYS A 92 3.62 31.51 0.00
CA LYS A 92 2.68 32.61 -0.34
C LYS A 92 2.91 33.91 0.43
N GLU A 93 3.69 33.90 1.51
CA GLU A 93 4.03 35.08 2.31
C GLU A 93 5.30 35.78 1.81
N ALA A 94 6.17 35.06 1.09
CA ALA A 94 7.40 35.61 0.51
C ALA A 94 7.15 36.16 -0.91
N LYS A 95 6.57 37.36 -1.02
CA LYS A 95 6.67 38.14 -2.27
C LYS A 95 8.09 38.70 -2.38
N GLY A 96 9.00 37.96 -3.00
CA GLY A 96 10.37 38.44 -3.20
C GLY A 96 11.18 37.64 -4.22
N ALA A 97 11.26 38.19 -5.43
CA ALA A 97 12.20 37.87 -6.52
C ALA A 97 12.16 36.44 -7.08
N THR A 98 11.38 36.25 -8.16
CA THR A 98 11.59 35.15 -9.11
C THR A 98 12.96 35.31 -9.76
N LEU A 99 13.89 34.41 -9.46
CA LEU A 99 15.11 34.25 -10.24
C LEU A 99 14.76 33.49 -11.53
N LEU A 100 15.58 33.65 -12.57
CA LEU A 100 15.31 33.21 -13.95
C LEU A 100 15.28 31.67 -14.16
N ASP A 101 15.29 30.88 -13.08
CA ASP A 101 15.34 29.40 -13.09
C ASP A 101 14.14 28.74 -12.37
N ASP A 102 13.11 29.50 -11.95
CA ASP A 102 12.01 29.03 -11.09
C ASP A 102 10.82 28.36 -11.84
N ASP A 103 11.08 27.36 -12.69
CA ASP A 103 10.01 26.51 -13.28
C ASP A 103 9.75 25.22 -12.47
N GLU A 104 10.25 25.10 -11.24
CA GLU A 104 9.94 23.95 -10.37
C GLU A 104 8.52 24.06 -9.79
N LYS A 105 7.64 23.12 -10.16
CA LYS A 105 6.33 22.97 -9.54
C LYS A 105 6.46 22.14 -8.25
N TYR A 106 6.04 22.73 -7.13
CA TYR A 106 5.98 22.06 -5.83
C TYR A 106 4.58 21.52 -5.53
N ALA A 107 4.51 20.62 -4.55
CA ALA A 107 3.24 20.02 -4.12
C ALA A 107 2.29 21.10 -3.60
N PRO A 108 0.99 21.06 -3.96
CA PRO A 108 0.01 21.96 -3.39
C PRO A 108 -0.16 21.71 -1.87
N GLU A 109 -0.62 22.73 -1.16
CA GLU A 109 -0.98 22.58 0.26
C GLU A 109 -2.02 21.48 0.45
N GLY A 110 -1.86 20.71 1.53
CA GLY A 110 -2.80 19.67 1.92
C GLY A 110 -4.21 20.23 2.08
N THR A 111 -5.21 19.43 1.72
CA THR A 111 -6.62 19.81 1.85
C THR A 111 -7.29 19.03 2.98
N VAL A 112 -8.26 19.64 3.65
CA VAL A 112 -9.04 18.93 4.67
C VAL A 112 -9.84 17.81 3.97
N PRO A 113 -9.82 16.56 4.48
CA PRO A 113 -10.55 15.46 3.88
C PRO A 113 -12.05 15.76 3.83
N LYS A 114 -12.71 15.26 2.79
CA LYS A 114 -14.16 15.38 2.61
C LYS A 114 -14.78 13.99 2.67
N ALA A 115 -15.74 13.81 3.57
CA ALA A 115 -16.41 12.53 3.74
C ALA A 115 -17.11 12.11 2.44
N LEU A 116 -16.84 10.87 2.01
CA LEU A 116 -17.54 10.25 0.89
C LEU A 116 -18.93 9.80 1.36
N ASN A 117 -19.95 10.05 0.53
CA ASN A 117 -21.30 9.58 0.80
C ASN A 117 -21.54 8.23 0.10
N PRO A 118 -21.74 7.12 0.83
CA PRO A 118 -21.86 5.78 0.23
C PRO A 118 -23.01 5.66 -0.78
N GLU A 119 -24.12 6.39 -0.55
CA GLU A 119 -25.33 6.31 -1.37
C GLU A 119 -25.19 6.98 -2.75
N LYS A 120 -24.17 7.83 -2.92
CA LYS A 120 -23.90 8.57 -4.17
C LYS A 120 -22.49 8.30 -4.69
N LEU A 121 -21.91 7.17 -4.29
CA LEU A 121 -20.55 6.82 -4.62
C LEU A 121 -20.44 6.42 -6.09
N ASP A 122 -19.59 7.13 -6.82
CA ASP A 122 -19.23 6.77 -8.19
C ASP A 122 -17.85 6.11 -8.15
N VAL A 123 -17.81 4.79 -8.40
CA VAL A 123 -16.59 3.97 -8.29
C VAL A 123 -15.50 4.49 -9.23
N LYS A 124 -15.87 5.05 -10.39
CA LYS A 124 -14.91 5.62 -11.34
C LYS A 124 -14.17 6.83 -10.79
N LYS A 125 -14.82 7.61 -9.91
CA LYS A 125 -14.22 8.80 -9.27
C LYS A 125 -13.32 8.48 -8.09
N LEU A 126 -13.22 7.20 -7.70
CA LEU A 126 -12.35 6.77 -6.62
C LEU A 126 -10.91 6.52 -7.10
N PHE A 127 -10.67 6.56 -8.42
CA PHE A 127 -9.36 6.27 -9.01
C PHE A 127 -8.84 4.91 -8.53
N LEU A 128 -9.70 3.90 -8.49
CA LEU A 128 -9.28 2.52 -8.24
C LEU A 128 -8.84 1.89 -9.55
N LYS A 129 -7.78 1.07 -9.56
CA LYS A 129 -7.41 0.31 -10.76
C LYS A 129 -8.54 -0.64 -11.17
N GLU A 130 -8.77 -0.80 -12.48
CA GLU A 130 -9.93 -1.54 -13.00
C GLU A 130 -10.07 -2.94 -12.42
N LYS A 131 -8.95 -3.63 -12.25
CA LYS A 131 -8.92 -4.98 -11.69
C LYS A 131 -9.55 -5.06 -10.30
N ILE A 132 -9.31 -4.04 -9.46
CA ILE A 132 -9.93 -3.93 -8.15
C ILE A 132 -11.43 -3.65 -8.32
N GLN A 133 -11.80 -2.73 -9.21
CA GLN A 133 -13.20 -2.37 -9.43
C GLN A 133 -14.06 -3.58 -9.84
N ARG A 134 -13.51 -4.48 -10.67
CA ARG A 134 -14.19 -5.70 -11.13
C ARG A 134 -14.48 -6.70 -9.99
N ASN A 135 -13.69 -6.66 -8.92
CA ASN A 135 -13.81 -7.57 -7.78
C ASN A 135 -14.52 -6.96 -6.56
N LEU A 136 -14.97 -5.70 -6.64
CA LEU A 136 -15.72 -5.06 -5.56
C LEU A 136 -17.19 -5.49 -5.60
N GLU A 137 -17.68 -6.00 -4.48
CA GLU A 137 -19.09 -6.35 -4.29
C GLU A 137 -19.92 -5.11 -3.90
N GLU A 138 -21.20 -5.09 -4.28
CA GLU A 138 -22.13 -4.04 -3.84
C GLU A 138 -22.85 -4.42 -2.53
N PRO A 139 -23.02 -3.50 -1.57
CA PRO A 139 -22.53 -2.11 -1.57
C PRO A 139 -21.02 -2.01 -1.32
N VAL A 140 -20.34 -1.18 -2.12
CA VAL A 140 -18.87 -1.07 -2.13
C VAL A 140 -18.29 -0.69 -0.76
N PHE A 141 -18.92 0.28 -0.09
CA PHE A 141 -18.49 0.73 1.22
C PHE A 141 -19.66 0.91 2.19
N ASN A 142 -19.43 0.55 3.44
CA ASN A 142 -20.21 1.08 4.54
C ASN A 142 -19.75 2.51 4.92
N LYS A 143 -20.47 3.16 5.84
CA LYS A 143 -20.18 4.56 6.23
C LYS A 143 -18.76 4.76 6.77
N LEU A 144 -18.31 3.87 7.66
CA LEU A 144 -16.96 3.95 8.24
C LEU A 144 -15.89 3.70 7.16
N GLN A 145 -16.12 2.73 6.28
CA GLN A 145 -15.20 2.41 5.20
C GLN A 145 -15.05 3.58 4.22
N ALA A 146 -16.15 4.19 3.81
CA ALA A 146 -16.15 5.36 2.92
C ALA A 146 -15.42 6.56 3.54
N GLU A 147 -15.64 6.81 4.84
CA GLU A 147 -14.94 7.86 5.57
C GLU A 147 -13.44 7.60 5.69
N CYS A 148 -13.02 6.40 6.12
CA CYS A 148 -11.61 6.04 6.21
C CYS A 148 -10.92 6.07 4.85
N PHE A 149 -11.58 5.52 3.82
CA PHE A 149 -11.05 5.50 2.47
C PHE A 149 -10.90 6.92 1.90
N SER A 150 -11.78 7.86 2.25
CA SER A 150 -11.66 9.26 1.81
C SER A 150 -10.36 9.94 2.30
N VAL A 151 -9.87 9.55 3.48
CA VAL A 151 -8.62 10.06 4.05
C VAL A 151 -7.43 9.37 3.38
N LEU A 152 -7.44 8.02 3.35
CA LEU A 152 -6.33 7.25 2.79
C LEU A 152 -6.15 7.49 1.28
N ASN A 153 -7.24 7.55 0.52
CA ASN A 153 -7.19 7.79 -0.92
C ASN A 153 -6.67 9.20 -1.27
N ASN A 154 -6.69 10.13 -0.31
CA ASN A 154 -6.07 11.45 -0.44
C ASN A 154 -4.60 11.47 0.03
N TYR A 155 -4.01 10.30 0.31
CA TYR A 155 -2.63 10.13 0.81
C TYR A 155 -2.34 10.92 2.09
N GLN A 156 -3.30 10.91 3.01
CA GLN A 156 -3.19 11.56 4.31
C GLN A 156 -2.98 10.54 5.42
N ASP A 157 -2.10 10.89 6.36
CA ASP A 157 -1.86 10.08 7.54
C ASP A 157 -3.11 10.03 8.43
N LEU A 158 -3.48 8.83 8.87
CA LEU A 158 -4.64 8.59 9.71
C LEU A 158 -4.23 7.84 10.98
N TYR A 159 -4.38 8.51 12.13
CA TYR A 159 -4.31 7.87 13.44
C TYR A 159 -5.73 7.63 13.97
N PHE A 160 -6.13 6.35 14.08
CA PHE A 160 -7.46 5.97 14.54
C PHE A 160 -7.40 4.99 15.74
N PRO A 161 -7.48 5.49 16.98
CA PRO A 161 -7.49 4.66 18.18
C PRO A 161 -8.87 4.01 18.48
N GLY A 162 -9.89 4.28 17.66
CA GLY A 162 -11.27 3.82 17.87
C GLY A 162 -11.56 2.40 17.34
N ARG A 163 -10.53 1.57 17.11
CA ARG A 163 -10.72 0.19 16.67
C ARG A 163 -11.38 -0.64 17.77
N ASN A 164 -12.40 -1.41 17.42
CA ASN A 164 -13.09 -2.36 18.27
C ASN A 164 -13.35 -3.68 17.53
N LEU A 165 -14.06 -4.61 18.17
CA LEU A 165 -14.30 -5.95 17.61
C LEU A 165 -15.25 -5.92 16.39
N ASP A 166 -16.09 -4.91 16.27
CA ASP A 166 -17.13 -4.83 15.24
C ASP A 166 -16.61 -4.12 13.98
N ASN A 167 -15.70 -3.15 14.13
CA ASN A 167 -15.16 -2.37 13.02
C ASN A 167 -13.79 -2.85 12.52
N GLY A 168 -13.18 -3.85 13.16
CA GLY A 168 -11.84 -4.30 12.83
C GLY A 168 -11.70 -4.80 11.39
N SER A 169 -12.69 -5.54 10.88
CA SER A 169 -12.72 -6.01 9.50
C SER A 169 -12.92 -4.87 8.49
N ASP A 170 -13.69 -3.85 8.86
CA ASP A 170 -13.95 -2.69 8.00
C ASP A 170 -12.69 -1.86 7.79
N LEU A 171 -11.97 -1.56 8.87
CA LEU A 171 -10.70 -0.85 8.81
C LEU A 171 -9.68 -1.64 8.01
N GLN A 172 -9.66 -2.97 8.21
CA GLN A 172 -8.80 -3.89 7.48
C GLN A 172 -9.02 -3.85 5.97
N MET A 173 -10.27 -3.96 5.55
CA MET A 173 -10.64 -3.89 4.15
C MET A 173 -10.14 -2.59 3.51
N VAL A 174 -10.31 -1.45 4.20
CA VAL A 174 -9.96 -0.12 3.69
C VAL A 174 -8.46 0.04 3.48
N TYR A 175 -7.61 -0.32 4.46
CA TYR A 175 -6.17 -0.19 4.26
C TYR A 175 -5.63 -1.22 3.25
N CYS A 176 -6.22 -2.42 3.17
CA CYS A 176 -5.84 -3.43 2.17
C CYS A 176 -6.16 -2.93 0.75
N LEU A 177 -7.35 -2.34 0.58
CA LEU A 177 -7.77 -1.73 -0.68
C LEU A 177 -6.84 -0.58 -1.11
N HIS A 178 -6.54 0.34 -0.19
CA HIS A 178 -5.65 1.45 -0.48
C HIS A 178 -4.23 0.96 -0.83
N ALA A 179 -3.67 0.05 -0.04
CA ALA A 179 -2.34 -0.53 -0.27
C ALA A 179 -2.26 -1.23 -1.63
N LEU A 180 -3.23 -2.08 -1.97
CA LEU A 180 -3.27 -2.76 -3.26
C LEU A 180 -3.40 -1.77 -4.41
N ASN A 181 -4.30 -0.79 -4.30
CA ASN A 181 -4.46 0.24 -5.33
C ASN A 181 -3.18 1.05 -5.55
N HIS A 182 -2.51 1.44 -4.47
CA HIS A 182 -1.22 2.13 -4.52
C HIS A 182 -0.15 1.32 -5.25
N ILE A 183 -0.01 0.03 -4.91
CA ILE A 183 0.93 -0.88 -5.56
C ILE A 183 0.66 -0.97 -7.06
N LEU A 184 -0.60 -1.23 -7.45
CA LEU A 184 -0.97 -1.37 -8.86
C LEU A 184 -0.76 -0.08 -9.65
N LYS A 185 -1.15 1.08 -9.12
CA LYS A 185 -0.89 2.38 -9.74
C LYS A 185 0.58 2.63 -9.98
N SER A 186 1.40 2.38 -8.95
CA SER A 186 2.84 2.53 -9.05
C SER A 186 3.44 1.59 -10.09
N THR A 187 3.02 0.33 -10.12
CA THR A 187 3.52 -0.64 -11.11
C THR A 187 3.12 -0.26 -12.53
N SER A 188 1.86 0.14 -12.76
CA SER A 188 1.41 0.63 -14.07
C SER A 188 2.20 1.85 -14.54
N LYS A 189 2.44 2.84 -13.67
CA LYS A 189 3.19 4.04 -14.05
C LYS A 189 4.66 3.75 -14.33
N ILE A 190 5.31 2.90 -13.54
CA ILE A 190 6.69 2.46 -13.80
C ILE A 190 6.79 1.75 -15.16
N LEU A 191 5.85 0.84 -15.45
CA LEU A 191 5.82 0.13 -16.73
C LEU A 191 5.67 1.11 -17.90
N HIS A 192 4.73 2.04 -17.80
CA HIS A 192 4.49 3.06 -18.80
C HIS A 192 5.72 3.97 -19.04
N HIS A 193 6.38 4.41 -17.98
CA HIS A 193 7.63 5.17 -18.07
C HIS A 193 8.76 4.38 -18.72
N ASN A 194 8.90 3.09 -18.40
CA ASN A 194 9.88 2.21 -19.03
C ASN A 194 9.63 2.06 -20.54
N LEU A 195 8.37 1.92 -20.96
CA LEU A 195 7.99 1.89 -22.38
C LEU A 195 8.36 3.20 -23.09
N LYS A 196 8.01 4.36 -22.51
CA LYS A 196 8.38 5.68 -23.05
C LYS A 196 9.90 5.85 -23.18
N LEU A 197 10.69 5.36 -22.21
CA LEU A 197 12.15 5.36 -22.28
C LEU A 197 12.70 4.43 -23.38
N ALA A 198 12.10 3.25 -23.57
CA ALA A 198 12.49 2.31 -24.61
C ALA A 198 12.25 2.88 -26.01
N GLU A 199 11.07 3.47 -26.25
CA GLU A 199 10.74 4.14 -27.51
C GLU A 199 11.68 5.31 -27.83
N ALA A 200 12.01 6.12 -26.82
CA ALA A 200 12.91 7.25 -26.96
C ALA A 200 14.33 6.80 -27.36
N LYS A 201 14.80 5.65 -26.86
CA LYS A 201 16.09 5.05 -27.25
C LYS A 201 16.08 4.52 -28.70
N GLY A 202 14.95 4.03 -29.19
CA GLY A 202 14.79 3.54 -30.58
C GLY A 202 14.83 4.65 -31.64
N LYS A 203 14.35 5.85 -31.31
CA LYS A 203 14.31 7.01 -32.22
C LYS A 203 15.64 7.79 -32.21
N LYS A 204 16.69 7.23 -32.85
CA LYS A 204 17.97 7.94 -33.09
C LYS A 204 17.78 9.16 -34.02
N LYS A 205 17.35 10.33 -33.51
CA LYS A 205 17.82 11.67 -33.94
C LYS A 205 17.11 12.85 -33.25
N LYS A 206 17.98 13.76 -32.80
CA LYS A 206 17.96 15.23 -32.84
C LYS A 206 17.25 16.01 -31.72
N LYS A 207 18.12 16.84 -31.14
CA LYS A 207 17.96 18.03 -30.31
C LYS A 207 17.85 17.76 -28.82
N VAL A 208 18.54 18.65 -28.11
CA VAL A 208 18.62 18.84 -26.66
C VAL A 208 17.21 19.11 -26.13
N ALA A 209 16.36 18.09 -26.15
CA ALA A 209 15.27 17.98 -25.21
C ALA A 209 15.92 17.36 -23.96
N THR A 210 15.62 17.95 -22.81
CA THR A 210 15.90 17.37 -21.50
C THR A 210 15.79 15.85 -21.57
N VAL A 211 16.84 15.14 -21.16
CA VAL A 211 16.81 13.68 -21.08
C VAL A 211 15.56 13.33 -20.29
N LEU A 212 14.60 12.65 -20.93
CA LEU A 212 13.42 12.14 -20.23
C LEU A 212 13.94 11.22 -19.13
N GLU A 213 13.82 11.65 -17.89
CA GLU A 213 14.27 10.95 -16.70
C GLU A 213 13.05 10.79 -15.79
N TYR A 214 12.65 9.54 -15.55
CA TYR A 214 11.61 9.20 -14.60
C TYR A 214 12.28 8.72 -13.30
N ARG A 215 11.89 9.30 -12.16
CA ARG A 215 12.47 9.04 -10.83
C ARG A 215 11.50 8.31 -9.92
N ASP A 216 10.88 7.27 -10.46
CA ASP A 216 9.80 6.51 -9.84
C ASP A 216 10.21 5.11 -9.37
N GLN A 217 11.48 4.73 -9.57
CA GLN A 217 12.05 3.46 -9.16
C GLN A 217 13.08 3.64 -8.04
N GLY A 218 12.92 2.88 -6.96
CA GLY A 218 13.90 2.78 -5.89
C GLY A 218 14.94 1.69 -6.14
N LEU A 219 15.86 1.51 -5.18
CA LEU A 219 16.86 0.42 -5.19
C LEU A 219 16.24 -0.98 -5.10
N VAL A 220 15.07 -1.08 -4.47
CA VAL A 220 14.34 -2.34 -4.23
C VAL A 220 12.85 -2.16 -4.56
N ARG A 221 12.16 -3.26 -4.80
CA ARG A 221 10.75 -3.28 -5.23
C ARG A 221 9.69 -2.96 -4.15
N PRO A 222 9.88 -3.24 -2.84
CA PRO A 222 8.85 -3.03 -1.84
C PRO A 222 8.29 -1.61 -1.80
N LYS A 223 6.95 -1.51 -1.82
CA LYS A 223 6.21 -0.24 -1.80
C LYS A 223 5.41 -0.07 -0.52
N VAL A 224 4.92 -1.18 0.05
CA VAL A 224 4.08 -1.19 1.24
C VAL A 224 4.60 -2.18 2.27
N LEU A 225 4.61 -1.77 3.53
CA LEU A 225 4.80 -2.63 4.70
C LEU A 225 3.53 -2.59 5.55
N ILE A 226 2.99 -3.76 5.88
CA ILE A 226 1.92 -3.89 6.86
C ILE A 226 2.44 -4.69 8.05
N VAL A 227 2.32 -4.11 9.24
CA VAL A 227 2.74 -4.74 10.49
C VAL A 227 1.50 -5.12 11.29
N VAL A 228 1.36 -6.39 11.65
CA VAL A 228 0.25 -6.91 12.46
C VAL A 228 0.76 -7.89 13.52
N PRO A 229 0.07 -8.00 14.67
CA PRO A 229 0.61 -8.74 15.81
C PRO A 229 0.67 -10.26 15.62
N PHE A 230 -0.24 -10.86 14.86
CA PHE A 230 -0.42 -12.31 14.81
C PHE A 230 -0.62 -12.83 13.39
N ARG A 231 -0.25 -14.10 13.14
CA ARG A 231 -0.50 -14.80 11.88
C ARG A 231 -1.99 -14.81 11.51
N SER A 232 -2.91 -14.89 12.46
CA SER A 232 -4.35 -14.82 12.19
C SER A 232 -4.79 -13.49 11.59
N ALA A 233 -4.16 -12.38 11.97
CA ALA A 233 -4.39 -11.08 11.37
C ALA A 233 -3.77 -11.00 9.96
N ALA A 234 -2.56 -11.55 9.80
CA ALA A 234 -1.89 -11.64 8.51
C ALA A 234 -2.70 -12.47 7.49
N MET A 235 -3.28 -13.59 7.93
CA MET A 235 -4.16 -14.43 7.12
C MET A 235 -5.35 -13.63 6.57
N LYS A 236 -6.05 -12.91 7.44
CA LYS A 236 -7.18 -12.06 7.02
C LYS A 236 -6.76 -10.99 6.02
N ILE A 237 -5.55 -10.44 6.14
CA ILE A 237 -5.02 -9.44 5.20
C ILE A 237 -4.81 -10.08 3.83
N VAL A 238 -4.12 -11.21 3.78
CA VAL A 238 -3.84 -11.93 2.54
C VAL A 238 -5.15 -12.35 1.85
N ASP A 239 -6.11 -12.88 2.60
CA ASP A 239 -7.42 -13.26 2.05
C ASP A 239 -8.18 -12.05 1.50
N THR A 240 -8.10 -10.89 2.17
CA THR A 240 -8.75 -9.66 1.71
C THR A 240 -8.10 -9.12 0.44
N ILE A 241 -6.77 -9.10 0.39
CA ILE A 241 -6.00 -8.69 -0.79
C ILE A 241 -6.24 -9.64 -1.96
N GLN A 242 -6.26 -10.95 -1.70
CA GLN A 242 -6.61 -11.95 -2.71
C GLN A 242 -7.99 -11.66 -3.30
N ARG A 243 -9.01 -11.50 -2.46
CA ARG A 243 -10.37 -11.21 -2.94
C ARG A 243 -10.42 -9.94 -3.81
N LEU A 244 -9.73 -8.88 -3.38
CA LEU A 244 -9.65 -7.63 -4.14
C LEU A 244 -8.89 -7.76 -5.45
N PHE A 245 -7.88 -8.63 -5.53
CA PHE A 245 -6.99 -8.73 -6.68
C PHE A 245 -7.37 -9.82 -7.69
N THR A 246 -7.63 -11.04 -7.22
CA THR A 246 -7.94 -12.23 -8.04
C THR A 246 -9.39 -12.68 -7.93
N GLY A 247 -10.21 -12.01 -7.11
CA GLY A 247 -11.53 -12.53 -6.73
C GLY A 247 -11.40 -13.84 -5.96
N ASP A 248 -12.36 -14.74 -6.15
CA ASP A 248 -12.44 -16.04 -5.47
C ASP A 248 -11.67 -17.17 -6.18
N ASP A 249 -10.78 -16.87 -7.15
CA ASP A 249 -9.99 -17.91 -7.81
C ASP A 249 -8.62 -18.12 -7.12
N PRO A 250 -8.47 -19.16 -6.27
CA PRO A 250 -7.21 -19.43 -5.59
C PRO A 250 -6.10 -19.91 -6.54
N LYS A 251 -6.42 -20.32 -7.77
CA LYS A 251 -5.39 -20.78 -8.75
C LYS A 251 -4.50 -19.64 -9.21
N LEU A 252 -4.99 -18.41 -9.10
CA LEU A 252 -4.23 -17.20 -9.41
C LEU A 252 -3.28 -16.80 -8.28
N VAL A 253 -3.28 -17.53 -7.16
CA VAL A 253 -2.38 -17.29 -6.02
C VAL A 253 -1.36 -18.42 -5.88
N THR A 254 -0.11 -18.12 -6.21
CA THR A 254 1.00 -19.06 -6.07
C THR A 254 1.36 -19.21 -4.58
N ASN A 255 1.63 -20.46 -4.16
CA ASN A 255 1.94 -20.84 -2.77
C ASN A 255 0.80 -20.66 -1.75
N TYR A 256 -0.45 -20.44 -2.18
CA TYR A 256 -1.57 -20.25 -1.26
C TYR A 256 -1.83 -21.44 -0.33
N LYS A 257 -1.68 -22.69 -0.83
CA LYS A 257 -1.85 -23.89 0.01
C LYS A 257 -0.85 -23.94 1.18
N ARG A 258 0.40 -23.59 0.92
CA ARG A 258 1.45 -23.49 1.95
C ARG A 258 1.12 -22.40 2.97
N PHE A 259 0.69 -21.25 2.47
CA PHE A 259 0.24 -20.15 3.32
C PHE A 259 -0.90 -20.58 4.24
N GLN A 260 -1.93 -21.23 3.69
CA GLN A 260 -3.07 -21.70 4.46
C GLN A 260 -2.67 -22.76 5.52
N SER A 261 -1.66 -23.58 5.27
CA SER A 261 -1.16 -24.52 6.30
C SER A 261 -0.33 -23.85 7.40
N GLU A 262 0.46 -22.82 7.09
CA GLU A 262 1.35 -22.17 8.06
C GLU A 262 0.67 -21.05 8.86
N TYR A 263 -0.24 -20.32 8.23
CA TYR A 263 -0.97 -19.19 8.81
C TYR A 263 -2.40 -19.57 9.20
N GLY A 264 -2.94 -20.62 8.58
CA GLY A 264 -4.11 -21.30 9.13
C GLY A 264 -3.76 -21.97 10.44
N GLY A 265 -4.75 -22.13 11.30
CA GLY A 265 -4.58 -22.73 12.61
C GLY A 265 -5.86 -22.65 13.41
N GLU A 266 -6.05 -23.62 14.30
CA GLU A 266 -7.17 -23.64 15.21
C GLU A 266 -6.96 -22.68 16.37
N THR A 267 -8.04 -22.07 16.83
CA THR A 267 -8.05 -21.27 18.04
C THR A 267 -7.67 -22.15 19.24
N LEU A 268 -6.71 -21.69 20.05
CA LEU A 268 -6.36 -22.33 21.32
C LEU A 268 -7.62 -22.52 22.18
N ALA A 269 -7.75 -23.67 22.83
CA ALA A 269 -8.93 -23.97 23.64
C ALA A 269 -9.06 -22.99 24.82
N PHE A 270 -10.11 -22.17 24.81
CA PHE A 270 -10.39 -21.26 25.92
C PHE A 270 -11.04 -22.00 27.11
N PRO A 271 -10.64 -21.68 28.36
CA PRO A 271 -11.17 -22.32 29.54
C PRO A 271 -12.66 -22.00 29.74
N LYS A 272 -13.49 -23.04 29.94
CA LYS A 272 -14.94 -22.88 30.19
C LYS A 272 -15.29 -22.39 31.58
N VAL A 273 -14.37 -22.52 32.54
CA VAL A 273 -14.53 -22.07 33.93
C VAL A 273 -13.76 -20.76 34.08
N ASN A 274 -14.46 -19.69 34.47
CA ASN A 274 -13.95 -18.31 34.46
C ASN A 274 -13.46 -17.88 33.06
N PRO A 275 -14.39 -17.78 32.08
CA PRO A 275 -14.04 -17.47 30.70
C PRO A 275 -13.35 -16.11 30.63
N LYS A 276 -12.46 -15.99 29.65
CA LYS A 276 -11.85 -14.69 29.35
C LYS A 276 -12.92 -13.79 28.74
N PRO A 277 -12.77 -12.46 28.80
CA PRO A 277 -13.72 -11.58 28.16
C PRO A 277 -13.66 -11.75 26.62
N GLU A 278 -14.74 -11.39 25.93
CA GLU A 278 -14.90 -11.63 24.49
C GLU A 278 -13.76 -11.03 23.66
N ASP A 279 -13.25 -9.87 24.08
CA ASP A 279 -12.13 -9.18 23.41
C ASP A 279 -10.86 -10.01 23.38
N TYR A 280 -10.54 -10.68 24.49
CA TYR A 280 -9.43 -11.61 24.59
C TYR A 280 -9.64 -12.80 23.65
N GLU A 281 -10.82 -13.43 23.71
CA GLU A 281 -11.10 -14.62 22.90
C GLU A 281 -11.02 -14.32 21.40
N ARG A 282 -11.53 -13.16 20.96
CA ARG A 282 -11.50 -12.76 19.54
C ARG A 282 -10.12 -12.30 19.09
N THR A 283 -9.33 -11.69 19.97
CA THR A 283 -7.95 -11.27 19.67
C THR A 283 -7.04 -12.47 19.51
N PHE A 284 -7.19 -13.49 20.36
CA PHE A 284 -6.40 -14.72 20.34
C PHE A 284 -7.08 -15.86 19.57
N ALA A 285 -8.05 -15.54 18.72
CA ALA A 285 -8.69 -16.51 17.84
C ALA A 285 -7.77 -16.85 16.65
N GLY A 286 -7.73 -18.13 16.28
CA GLY A 286 -6.90 -18.68 15.21
C GLY A 286 -5.43 -18.79 15.60
N ASN A 287 -4.55 -18.71 14.60
CA ASN A 287 -3.10 -18.81 14.80
C ASN A 287 -2.53 -17.52 15.42
N THR A 288 -2.11 -17.60 16.69
CA THR A 288 -1.55 -16.48 17.45
C THR A 288 -0.03 -16.40 17.42
N ASP A 289 0.63 -17.18 16.57
CA ASP A 289 2.08 -17.08 16.35
C ASP A 289 2.41 -15.66 15.86
N ASP A 290 3.37 -15.02 16.52
CA ASP A 290 3.85 -13.67 16.29
C ASP A 290 5.25 -13.65 15.66
N ASN A 291 5.81 -14.80 15.26
CA ASN A 291 7.05 -14.85 14.50
C ASN A 291 6.74 -15.14 13.03
N PHE A 292 6.60 -14.08 12.24
CA PHE A 292 6.40 -14.22 10.81
C PHE A 292 6.80 -12.98 10.03
N ARG A 293 7.19 -13.22 8.78
CA ARG A 293 7.46 -12.20 7.77
C ARG A 293 7.30 -12.83 6.40
N ILE A 294 6.46 -12.23 5.55
CA ILE A 294 6.17 -12.76 4.23
C ILE A 294 6.24 -11.64 3.19
N GLY A 295 6.97 -11.89 2.11
CA GLY A 295 6.97 -11.05 0.92
C GLY A 295 5.90 -11.50 -0.06
N ILE A 296 5.20 -10.53 -0.64
CA ILE A 296 4.11 -10.72 -1.59
C ILE A 296 4.43 -9.89 -2.83
N SER A 297 4.33 -10.52 -4.01
CA SER A 297 4.50 -9.83 -5.29
C SER A 297 3.27 -10.04 -6.18
N PHE A 298 2.93 -9.03 -6.96
CA PHE A 298 1.83 -9.04 -7.91
C PHE A 298 2.39 -9.03 -9.34
N SER A 299 1.78 -9.82 -10.22
CA SER A 299 1.97 -9.75 -11.67
C SER A 299 0.75 -9.08 -12.32
N LYS A 300 0.62 -9.10 -13.65
CA LYS A 300 -0.59 -8.60 -14.34
C LYS A 300 -1.85 -9.34 -13.87
N SER A 301 -1.78 -10.66 -13.73
CA SER A 301 -2.93 -11.53 -13.46
C SER A 301 -2.88 -12.26 -12.11
N SER A 302 -1.69 -12.53 -11.57
CA SER A 302 -1.48 -13.45 -10.44
C SER A 302 -0.77 -12.81 -9.25
N MET A 303 -1.00 -13.40 -8.07
CA MET A 303 -0.37 -13.01 -6.81
C MET A 303 0.57 -14.14 -6.38
N LYS A 304 1.78 -13.82 -5.95
CA LYS A 304 2.76 -14.80 -5.46
C LYS A 304 3.12 -14.50 -4.02
N LEU A 305 2.92 -15.51 -3.17
CA LEU A 305 3.31 -15.50 -1.76
C LEU A 305 4.72 -16.07 -1.60
N TYR A 306 5.40 -15.67 -0.53
CA TYR A 306 6.78 -16.07 -0.18
C TYR A 306 7.83 -15.57 -1.20
N THR A 307 7.65 -14.38 -1.74
CA THR A 307 8.67 -13.74 -2.59
C THR A 307 9.79 -13.16 -1.71
N LYS A 308 11.05 -13.24 -2.18
CA LYS A 308 12.21 -12.59 -1.53
C LYS A 308 11.93 -11.09 -1.34
N TYR A 309 12.36 -10.50 -0.23
CA TYR A 309 11.93 -9.14 0.17
C TYR A 309 12.23 -8.08 -0.88
N TYR A 310 13.43 -8.05 -1.45
CA TYR A 310 13.78 -7.03 -2.46
C TYR A 310 12.97 -7.12 -3.75
N ASN A 311 12.34 -8.27 -4.00
CA ASN A 311 11.49 -8.54 -5.17
C ASN A 311 10.00 -8.55 -4.83
N SER A 312 9.62 -8.24 -3.58
CA SER A 312 8.22 -8.15 -3.16
C SER A 312 7.67 -6.74 -3.39
N ASP A 313 6.37 -6.60 -3.65
CA ASP A 313 5.68 -5.30 -3.69
C ASP A 313 5.14 -4.92 -2.31
N LEU A 314 4.70 -5.94 -1.55
CA LEU A 314 4.13 -5.82 -0.21
C LEU A 314 4.90 -6.75 0.73
N ILE A 315 5.30 -6.21 1.88
CA ILE A 315 5.82 -7.00 3.00
C ILE A 315 4.76 -7.01 4.10
N LEU A 316 4.47 -8.19 4.61
CA LEU A 316 3.58 -8.40 5.75
C LEU A 316 4.36 -9.08 6.86
N ALA A 317 4.45 -8.43 8.01
CA ALA A 317 5.34 -8.87 9.08
C ALA A 317 4.72 -8.67 10.47
N SER A 318 5.25 -9.43 11.42
CA SER A 318 5.13 -9.13 12.83
C SER A 318 6.00 -7.95 13.22
N PRO A 319 5.66 -7.21 14.30
CA PRO A 319 6.56 -6.24 14.90
C PRO A 319 7.83 -6.83 15.56
N LEU A 320 7.89 -8.16 15.77
CA LEU A 320 9.01 -8.86 16.40
C LEU A 320 10.14 -9.23 15.44
#